data_AF-A0AAW5QQE6-F1
#
_entry.id   AF-A0AAW5QQE6-F1
#
_cell.length_a   1.000
_cell.length_b   1.000
_cell.length_c   1.000
_cell.angle_alpha   90.00
_cell.angle_beta   90.00
_cell.angle_gamma   90.00
#
_symmetry.space_group_name_H-M   'P 1'
#
loop_
_entity.id
_entity.type
_entity.pdbx_description
1 polymer ?
#
loop_
_entity_poly.entity_id
_entity_poly.type
_entity_poly.pdbx_seq_one_letter_code
_entity_poly.pdbx_strand_id
1 'polypeptide(L)'
;LVVHHIAADGFSMGPLTRDIVSAYAARAAGGEPGWEPLPVQYADFAIWQREVLGSEDDPESVISSQVGFWRDTLEGLPEQLDLPADRPRPAVATNRGALHEFTIDETLHDRIVTLARERNATPFMVVHAALAVLLARLSGTDDIAIGTPVAGRGDAALDDLVGMFVNTLVLRTR
;
A
#
# COMPACT_ATOMS: atom_id res chain seq x y z
N LEU A 1 15.09 11.63 -10.95
CA LEU A 1 14.98 10.17 -11.18
C LEU A 1 13.52 9.85 -11.44
N VAL A 2 13.22 9.04 -12.45
CA VAL A 2 11.86 8.53 -12.70
C VAL A 2 11.96 7.02 -12.74
N VAL A 3 11.15 6.33 -11.95
CA VAL A 3 11.12 4.86 -11.87
C VAL A 3 9.70 4.40 -12.10
N HIS A 4 9.52 3.38 -12.94
CA HIS A 4 8.21 2.77 -13.12
C HIS A 4 7.86 1.95 -11.87
N HIS A 5 6.61 2.04 -11.40
CA HIS A 5 6.19 1.43 -10.13
C HIS A 5 6.30 -0.12 -10.12
N ILE A 6 6.48 -0.75 -11.29
CA ILE A 6 6.81 -2.18 -11.41
C ILE A 6 8.16 -2.56 -10.79
N ALA A 7 9.09 -1.60 -10.72
CA ALA A 7 10.47 -1.84 -10.30
C ALA A 7 10.78 -1.27 -8.91
N ALA A 8 9.92 -0.41 -8.36
CA ALA A 8 10.12 0.21 -7.06
C ALA A 8 8.80 0.65 -6.44
N ASP A 9 8.71 0.51 -5.12
CA ASP A 9 7.65 1.05 -4.29
C ASP A 9 8.12 2.24 -3.43
N GLY A 10 7.24 2.80 -2.61
CA GLY A 10 7.56 3.94 -1.74
C GLY A 10 8.71 3.66 -0.77
N PHE A 11 8.79 2.44 -0.23
CA PHE A 11 9.87 2.02 0.68
C PHE A 11 11.22 1.91 -0.06
N SER A 12 11.21 1.49 -1.32
CA SER A 12 12.41 1.37 -2.16
C SER A 12 13.13 2.69 -2.37
N MET A 13 12.43 3.83 -2.27
CA MET A 13 13.04 5.14 -2.50
C MET A 13 14.11 5.51 -1.48
N GLY A 14 14.00 5.01 -0.24
CA GLY A 14 15.00 5.21 0.81
C GLY A 14 16.35 4.56 0.47
N PRO A 15 16.40 3.22 0.36
CA PRO A 15 17.59 2.49 -0.07
C PRO A 15 18.16 2.98 -1.40
N LEU A 16 17.30 3.23 -2.40
CA LEU A 16 17.74 3.72 -3.71
C LEU A 16 18.45 5.08 -3.61
N THR A 17 17.90 6.02 -2.84
CA THR A 17 18.51 7.34 -2.65
C THR A 17 19.82 7.23 -1.89
N ARG A 18 19.86 6.42 -0.82
CA ARG A 18 21.07 6.16 -0.03
C ARG A 18 22.18 5.61 -0.92
N ASP A 19 21.89 4.59 -1.72
CA ASP A 19 22.90 3.92 -2.53
C ASP A 19 23.42 4.84 -3.64
N ILE A 20 22.55 5.62 -4.28
CA ILE A 20 22.99 6.65 -5.25
C ILE A 20 23.96 7.65 -4.61
N VAL A 21 23.65 8.15 -3.42
CA VAL A 21 24.52 9.11 -2.71
C VAL A 21 25.85 8.47 -2.31
N SER A 22 25.82 7.25 -1.79
CA SER A 22 27.03 6.48 -1.44
C SER A 22 27.93 6.25 -2.66
N ALA A 23 27.34 5.86 -3.79
CA ALA A 23 28.09 5.65 -5.02
C ALA A 23 28.69 6.96 -5.56
N TYR A 24 27.90 8.04 -5.54
CA TYR A 24 28.37 9.35 -5.97
C TYR A 24 29.56 9.82 -5.13
N ALA A 25 29.47 9.74 -3.80
CA ALA A 25 30.54 10.16 -2.90
C ALA A 25 31.83 9.35 -3.11
N ALA A 26 31.73 8.03 -3.22
CA ALA A 26 32.88 7.16 -3.45
C ALA A 26 33.57 7.46 -4.80
N ARG A 27 32.77 7.63 -5.86
CA ARG A 27 33.29 7.92 -7.20
C ARG A 27 33.88 9.33 -7.29
N ALA A 28 33.29 10.32 -6.62
CA ALA A 28 33.83 11.68 -6.54
C ALA A 28 35.21 11.73 -5.84
N ALA A 29 35.47 10.80 -4.92
CA ALA A 29 36.77 10.62 -4.27
C ALA A 29 37.74 9.71 -5.05
N GLY A 30 37.38 9.25 -6.26
CA GLY A 30 38.21 8.35 -7.08
C GLY A 30 38.20 6.89 -6.62
N GLY A 31 37.29 6.51 -5.73
CA GLY A 31 37.14 5.15 -5.21
C GLY A 31 35.96 4.38 -5.79
N GLU A 32 35.68 3.23 -5.18
CA GLU A 32 34.50 2.39 -5.47
C GLU A 32 33.53 2.40 -4.27
N PRO A 33 32.21 2.24 -4.50
CA PRO A 33 31.24 2.15 -3.41
C PRO A 33 31.49 0.88 -2.59
N GLY A 34 31.60 1.02 -1.26
CA GLY A 34 31.84 -0.10 -0.34
C GLY A 34 30.55 -0.77 0.15
N TRP A 35 29.71 -1.23 -0.78
CA TRP A 35 28.46 -1.92 -0.41
C TRP A 35 28.70 -3.36 0.00
N GLU A 36 27.93 -3.81 0.98
CA GLU A 36 27.77 -5.24 1.23
C GLU A 36 26.75 -5.82 0.23
N PRO A 37 27.02 -7.01 -0.34
CA PRO A 37 26.05 -7.67 -1.21
C PRO A 37 24.72 -7.93 -0.49
N LEU A 38 23.60 -7.66 -1.18
CA LEU A 38 22.28 -7.98 -0.64
C LEU A 38 22.14 -9.51 -0.45
N PRO A 39 21.54 -9.96 0.67
CA PRO A 39 21.41 -11.40 0.96
C PRO A 39 20.45 -12.11 0.00
N VAL A 40 19.50 -11.37 -0.59
CA VAL A 40 18.53 -11.84 -1.58
C VAL A 40 18.30 -10.78 -2.65
N GLN A 41 17.84 -11.21 -3.82
CA GLN A 41 17.40 -10.36 -4.93
C GLN A 41 15.86 -10.41 -5.07
N TYR A 42 15.29 -9.47 -5.82
CA TYR A 42 13.83 -9.44 -6.05
C TYR A 42 13.31 -10.72 -6.73
N ALA A 43 14.14 -11.36 -7.56
CA ALA A 43 13.80 -12.65 -8.16
C ALA A 43 13.62 -13.75 -7.10
N ASP A 44 14.46 -13.75 -6.06
CA ASP A 44 14.35 -14.71 -4.96
C ASP A 44 13.05 -14.49 -4.18
N PHE A 45 12.68 -13.22 -3.94
CA PHE A 45 11.38 -12.88 -3.35
C PHE A 45 10.20 -13.38 -4.20
N ALA A 46 10.25 -13.18 -5.53
CA ALA A 46 9.17 -13.62 -6.42
C ALA A 46 9.03 -15.16 -6.45
N ILE A 47 10.15 -15.88 -6.42
CA ILE A 47 10.15 -17.35 -6.34
C ILE A 47 9.59 -17.80 -4.99
N TRP A 48 10.12 -17.24 -3.89
CA TRP A 48 9.67 -17.52 -2.53
C TRP A 48 8.17 -17.28 -2.36
N GLN A 49 7.65 -16.15 -2.85
CA GLN A 49 6.23 -15.82 -2.74
C GLN A 49 5.37 -16.89 -3.43
N ARG A 50 5.76 -17.34 -4.63
CA ARG A 50 5.05 -18.40 -5.35
C ARG A 50 5.09 -19.73 -4.60
N GLU A 51 6.23 -20.08 -4.03
CA GLU A 51 6.40 -21.32 -3.26
C GLU A 51 5.57 -21.33 -1.98
N VAL A 52 5.56 -20.22 -1.23
CA VAL A 52 4.81 -20.09 0.03
C VAL A 52 3.31 -20.05 -0.21
N LEU A 53 2.85 -19.35 -1.26
CA LEU A 53 1.44 -19.30 -1.61
C LEU A 53 0.90 -20.68 -2.03
N GLY A 54 1.73 -21.50 -2.66
CA GLY A 54 1.33 -22.81 -3.17
C GLY A 54 0.51 -22.69 -4.45
N SER A 55 -0.45 -23.61 -4.64
CA SER A 55 -1.27 -23.68 -5.86
C SER A 55 -2.76 -23.49 -5.55
N GLU A 56 -3.47 -22.81 -6.45
CA GLU A 56 -4.94 -22.64 -6.38
C GLU A 56 -5.69 -23.97 -6.58
N ASP A 57 -5.04 -24.96 -7.20
CA ASP A 57 -5.60 -26.31 -7.40
C ASP A 57 -5.48 -27.19 -6.14
N ASP A 58 -4.73 -26.74 -5.13
CA ASP A 58 -4.58 -27.42 -3.83
C ASP A 58 -5.46 -26.73 -2.79
N PRO A 59 -6.55 -27.37 -2.30
CA PRO A 59 -7.45 -26.77 -1.31
C PRO A 59 -6.78 -26.42 0.02
N GLU A 60 -5.67 -27.09 0.36
CA GLU A 60 -4.94 -26.89 1.62
C GLU A 60 -3.85 -25.82 1.52
N SER A 61 -3.66 -25.24 0.32
CA SER A 61 -2.65 -24.19 0.11
C SER A 61 -3.05 -22.86 0.74
N VAL A 62 -2.03 -22.04 1.02
CA VAL A 62 -2.22 -20.69 1.57
C VAL A 62 -3.04 -19.83 0.61
N ILE A 63 -2.77 -19.91 -0.70
CA ILE A 63 -3.50 -19.12 -1.71
C ILE A 63 -4.98 -19.50 -1.76
N SER A 64 -5.31 -20.79 -1.72
CA SER A 64 -6.70 -21.27 -1.74
C SER A 64 -7.50 -20.76 -0.54
N SER A 65 -6.89 -20.82 0.66
CA SER A 65 -7.50 -20.31 1.90
C SER A 65 -7.71 -18.79 1.84
N GLN A 66 -6.71 -18.02 1.41
CA GLN A 66 -6.81 -16.56 1.31
C GLN A 66 -7.83 -16.12 0.25
N VAL A 67 -7.86 -16.79 -0.91
CA VAL A 67 -8.85 -16.53 -1.96
C VAL A 67 -10.27 -16.82 -1.46
N GLY A 68 -10.46 -17.91 -0.71
CA GLY A 68 -11.74 -18.21 -0.05
C GLY A 68 -12.18 -17.08 0.87
N PHE A 69 -11.30 -16.68 1.80
CA PHE A 69 -11.57 -15.56 2.71
C PHE A 69 -11.97 -14.27 1.98
N TRP A 70 -11.25 -13.89 0.93
CA TRP A 70 -11.52 -12.66 0.20
C TRP A 70 -12.79 -12.75 -0.65
N ARG A 71 -13.10 -13.93 -1.20
CA ARG A 71 -14.35 -14.16 -1.92
C ARG A 71 -15.54 -13.92 -1.00
N ASP A 72 -15.51 -14.48 0.21
CA ASP A 72 -16.59 -14.33 1.19
C ASP A 72 -16.66 -12.90 1.74
N THR A 73 -15.51 -12.31 2.08
CA THR A 73 -15.42 -10.95 2.65
C THR A 73 -15.93 -9.88 1.67
N LEU A 74 -15.66 -10.04 0.37
CA LEU A 74 -16.01 -9.08 -0.66
C LEU A 74 -17.30 -9.44 -1.41
N GLU A 75 -18.02 -10.48 -0.98
CA GLU A 75 -19.23 -10.93 -1.63
C GLU A 75 -20.31 -9.83 -1.68
N GLY A 76 -20.90 -9.61 -2.85
CA GLY A 76 -21.95 -8.61 -3.05
C GLY A 76 -21.48 -7.16 -2.88
N LEU A 77 -20.17 -6.89 -2.93
CA LEU A 77 -19.67 -5.51 -2.95
C LEU A 77 -20.15 -4.79 -4.23
N PRO A 78 -20.64 -3.53 -4.13
CA PRO A 78 -21.01 -2.76 -5.32
C PRO A 78 -19.83 -2.61 -6.28
N GLU A 79 -20.10 -2.71 -7.59
CA GLU A 79 -19.07 -2.54 -8.63
C GLU A 79 -18.45 -1.14 -8.62
N GLN A 80 -19.24 -0.14 -8.21
CA GLN A 80 -18.84 1.26 -8.17
C GLN A 80 -19.48 1.96 -6.99
N LEU A 81 -18.71 2.84 -6.35
CA LEU A 81 -19.24 3.85 -5.44
C LEU A 81 -19.61 5.11 -6.22
N ASP A 82 -20.88 5.49 -6.19
CA ASP A 82 -21.36 6.71 -6.83
C ASP A 82 -21.09 7.92 -5.94
N LEU A 83 -20.09 8.72 -6.32
CA LEU A 83 -19.73 9.97 -5.67
C LEU A 83 -20.24 11.16 -6.49
N PRO A 84 -20.48 12.33 -5.88
CA PRO A 84 -20.95 13.53 -6.57
C PRO A 84 -19.87 14.12 -7.48
N ALA A 85 -19.65 13.50 -8.65
CA ALA A 85 -18.65 13.90 -9.63
C ALA A 85 -19.17 15.03 -10.53
N ASP A 86 -18.29 15.98 -10.87
CA ASP A 86 -18.62 17.10 -11.78
C ASP A 86 -18.85 16.66 -13.23
N ARG A 87 -18.38 15.45 -13.61
CA ARG A 87 -18.40 14.92 -14.97
C ARG A 87 -18.62 13.40 -14.95
N PRO A 88 -19.26 12.82 -15.98
CA PRO A 88 -19.41 11.38 -16.09
C PRO A 88 -18.05 10.68 -16.25
N ARG A 89 -17.96 9.45 -15.78
CA ARG A 89 -16.78 8.60 -15.93
C ARG A 89 -16.56 8.27 -17.42
N PRO A 90 -15.38 8.57 -18.01
CA PRO A 90 -15.08 8.20 -19.39
C PRO A 90 -14.83 6.69 -19.52
N ALA A 91 -15.05 6.13 -20.71
CA ALA A 91 -14.79 4.71 -20.98
C ALA A 91 -13.29 4.34 -20.89
N VAL A 92 -12.40 5.31 -21.15
CA VAL A 92 -10.94 5.15 -21.03
C VAL A 92 -10.42 6.18 -20.04
N ALA A 93 -9.73 5.71 -19.01
CA ALA A 93 -9.11 6.58 -18.02
C ALA A 93 -7.98 7.40 -18.64
N THR A 94 -7.98 8.72 -18.39
CA THR A 94 -6.89 9.60 -18.85
C THR A 94 -5.66 9.53 -17.95
N ASN A 95 -5.81 8.96 -16.74
CA ASN A 95 -4.82 8.95 -15.67
C ASN A 95 -4.27 10.33 -15.26
N ARG A 96 -4.94 11.41 -15.67
CA ARG A 96 -4.62 12.78 -15.24
C ARG A 96 -5.27 13.04 -13.88
N GLY A 97 -4.45 13.33 -12.88
CA GLY A 97 -4.88 13.75 -11.54
C GLY A 97 -4.44 15.17 -11.21
N ALA A 98 -4.95 15.68 -10.08
CA ALA A 98 -4.47 16.88 -9.43
C ALA A 98 -4.29 16.59 -7.93
N LEU A 99 -3.44 17.36 -7.26
CA LEU A 99 -3.22 17.26 -5.82
C LEU A 99 -3.89 18.44 -5.12
N HIS A 100 -4.63 18.16 -4.06
CA HIS A 100 -5.13 19.18 -3.14
C HIS A 100 -4.58 18.88 -1.75
N GLU A 101 -3.74 19.78 -1.25
CA GLU A 101 -3.10 19.65 0.06
C GLU A 101 -3.88 20.46 1.09
N PHE A 102 -4.09 19.86 2.25
CA PHE A 102 -4.68 20.51 3.42
C PHE A 102 -4.00 19.97 4.67
N THR A 103 -4.11 20.71 5.77
CA THR A 103 -3.49 20.38 7.04
C THR A 103 -4.54 20.09 8.10
N ILE A 104 -4.30 19.08 8.92
CA ILE A 104 -5.01 18.85 10.18
C ILE A 104 -4.24 19.59 11.26
N ASP A 105 -4.90 20.50 11.98
CA ASP A 105 -4.26 21.24 13.06
C ASP A 105 -3.88 20.34 14.24
N GLU A 106 -2.92 20.79 15.04
CA GLU A 106 -2.38 20.04 16.19
C GLU A 106 -3.46 19.65 17.20
N THR A 107 -4.43 20.53 17.44
CA THR A 107 -5.51 20.25 18.41
C THR A 107 -6.40 19.11 17.92
N LEU A 108 -6.74 19.08 16.63
CA LEU A 108 -7.50 17.98 16.04
C LEU A 108 -6.68 16.69 16.00
N HIS A 109 -5.40 16.77 15.65
CA HIS A 109 -4.49 15.62 15.68
C HIS A 109 -4.43 14.95 17.07
N ASP A 110 -4.25 15.74 18.14
CA ASP A 110 -4.17 15.20 19.49
C ASP A 110 -5.46 14.53 19.93
N ARG A 111 -6.61 15.06 19.49
CA ARG A 111 -7.92 14.44 19.72
C ARG A 111 -8.07 13.11 18.98
N ILE A 112 -7.52 12.99 17.76
CA ILE A 112 -7.49 11.73 17.02
C ILE A 112 -6.65 10.69 17.76
N VAL A 113 -5.45 11.07 18.21
CA VAL A 113 -4.54 10.18 18.96
C VAL A 113 -5.19 9.73 20.27
N THR A 114 -5.83 10.66 20.98
CA THR A 114 -6.53 10.37 22.24
C THR A 114 -7.70 9.41 22.02
N LEU A 115 -8.56 9.68 21.03
CA LEU A 115 -9.69 8.81 20.69
C LEU A 115 -9.24 7.40 20.31
N ALA A 116 -8.16 7.30 19.52
CA ALA A 116 -7.57 6.01 19.15
C ALA A 116 -7.20 5.21 20.40
N ARG A 117 -6.46 5.81 21.33
CA ARG A 117 -6.06 5.17 22.60
C ARG A 117 -7.26 4.77 23.45
N GLU A 118 -8.24 5.66 23.62
CA GLU A 118 -9.44 5.39 24.42
C GLU A 118 -10.35 4.28 23.85
N ARG A 119 -10.17 3.92 22.59
CA ARG A 119 -10.95 2.88 21.90
C ARG A 119 -10.13 1.65 21.53
N ASN A 120 -8.90 1.51 22.05
CA ASN A 120 -7.96 0.45 21.68
C ASN A 120 -7.78 0.34 20.16
N ALA A 121 -7.82 1.48 19.48
CA ALA A 121 -7.66 1.62 18.04
C ALA A 121 -6.35 2.34 17.73
N THR A 122 -6.00 2.40 16.44
CA THR A 122 -4.87 3.20 15.95
C THR A 122 -5.37 4.51 15.34
N PRO A 123 -4.54 5.57 15.23
CA PRO A 123 -4.89 6.77 14.48
C PRO A 123 -5.32 6.45 13.03
N PHE A 124 -4.72 5.43 12.41
CA PHE A 124 -5.13 4.92 11.11
C PHE A 124 -6.61 4.49 11.11
N MET A 125 -7.04 3.67 12.08
CA MET A 125 -8.44 3.22 12.17
C MET A 125 -9.41 4.39 12.35
N VAL A 126 -9.03 5.40 13.14
CA VAL A 126 -9.87 6.60 13.36
C VAL A 126 -10.04 7.39 12.05
N VAL A 127 -8.96 7.66 11.34
CA VAL A 127 -9.00 8.39 10.06
C VAL A 127 -9.71 7.57 8.98
N HIS A 128 -9.47 6.26 8.94
CA HIS A 128 -10.16 5.33 8.03
C HIS A 128 -11.68 5.35 8.27
N ALA A 129 -12.12 5.28 9.53
CA ALA A 129 -13.53 5.37 9.87
C ALA A 129 -14.13 6.73 9.49
N ALA A 130 -13.40 7.84 9.70
CA ALA A 130 -13.84 9.16 9.28
C ALA A 130 -14.01 9.25 7.75
N LEU A 131 -13.09 8.65 6.97
CA LEU A 131 -13.18 8.57 5.52
C LEU A 131 -14.36 7.70 5.07
N ALA A 132 -14.57 6.53 5.69
CA ALA A 132 -15.69 5.66 5.38
C ALA A 132 -17.04 6.37 5.63
N VAL A 133 -17.17 7.07 6.76
CA VAL A 133 -18.36 7.87 7.07
C VAL A 133 -18.57 8.99 6.05
N LEU A 134 -17.51 9.69 5.65
CA LEU A 134 -17.61 10.73 4.62
C LEU A 134 -18.10 10.14 3.29
N LEU A 135 -17.50 9.04 2.84
CA LEU A 135 -17.88 8.37 1.60
C LEU A 135 -19.32 7.84 1.64
N ALA A 136 -19.74 7.26 2.76
CA ALA A 136 -21.12 6.81 2.97
C ALA A 136 -22.12 7.96 2.87
N ARG A 137 -21.81 9.12 3.47
CA ARG A 137 -22.65 10.33 3.39
C ARG A 137 -22.75 10.90 1.98
N LEU A 138 -21.65 10.85 1.21
CA LEU A 138 -21.61 11.38 -0.14
C LEU A 138 -22.28 10.47 -1.18
N SER A 139 -22.24 9.16 -0.95
CA SER A 139 -22.76 8.15 -1.88
C SER A 139 -24.16 7.63 -1.54
N GLY A 140 -24.62 7.84 -0.31
CA GLY A 140 -25.93 7.36 0.15
C GLY A 140 -25.99 5.85 0.43
N THR A 141 -24.85 5.16 0.51
CA THR A 141 -24.73 3.75 0.91
C THR A 141 -23.91 3.61 2.19
N ASP A 142 -24.16 2.57 2.99
CA ASP A 142 -23.38 2.22 4.18
C ASP A 142 -22.30 1.16 3.90
N ASP A 143 -22.38 0.42 2.79
CA ASP A 143 -21.36 -0.56 2.37
C ASP A 143 -20.21 0.13 1.60
N ILE A 144 -19.09 0.37 2.30
CA ILE A 144 -17.93 1.11 1.81
C ILE A 144 -16.68 0.22 1.82
N ALA A 145 -16.03 0.07 0.67
CA ALA A 145 -14.73 -0.58 0.54
C ALA A 145 -13.62 0.43 0.21
N ILE A 146 -12.57 0.47 1.02
CA ILE A 146 -11.41 1.35 0.82
C ILE A 146 -10.16 0.47 0.74
N GLY A 147 -9.39 0.63 -0.33
CA GLY A 147 -8.08 0.01 -0.48
C GLY A 147 -7.02 0.73 0.35
N THR A 148 -6.18 -0.02 1.06
CA THR A 148 -5.03 0.52 1.80
C THR A 148 -3.75 -0.21 1.40
N PRO A 149 -2.68 0.51 1.01
CA PRO A 149 -1.40 -0.11 0.70
C PRO A 149 -0.72 -0.60 1.98
N VAL A 150 -0.15 -1.79 1.92
CA VAL A 150 0.74 -2.35 2.95
C VAL A 150 2.11 -2.59 2.33
N ALA A 151 3.18 -2.38 3.10
CA ALA A 151 4.55 -2.43 2.57
C ALA A 151 4.94 -3.79 1.96
N GLY A 152 4.33 -4.89 2.44
CA GLY A 152 4.63 -6.25 1.96
C GLY A 152 6.04 -6.75 2.31
N ARG A 153 6.76 -6.03 3.18
CA ARG A 153 8.10 -6.36 3.66
C ARG A 153 8.01 -6.93 5.07
N GLY A 154 7.84 -8.24 5.16
CA GLY A 154 7.73 -8.96 6.44
C GLY A 154 9.05 -9.51 6.98
N ASP A 155 10.13 -9.42 6.20
CA ASP A 155 11.45 -9.99 6.49
C ASP A 155 12.54 -8.91 6.36
N ALA A 156 13.45 -8.84 7.33
CA ALA A 156 14.53 -7.86 7.38
C ALA A 156 15.49 -7.97 6.18
N ALA A 157 15.61 -9.14 5.55
CA ALA A 157 16.39 -9.33 4.34
C ALA A 157 15.86 -8.49 3.15
N LEU A 158 14.62 -8.01 3.24
CA LEU A 158 13.99 -7.18 2.21
C LEU A 158 14.18 -5.68 2.46
N ASP A 159 14.64 -5.23 3.63
CA ASP A 159 14.62 -3.81 4.00
C ASP A 159 15.46 -2.93 3.06
N ASP A 160 16.60 -3.43 2.60
CA ASP A 160 17.52 -2.73 1.71
C ASP A 160 17.25 -2.97 0.22
N LEU A 161 16.28 -3.85 -0.11
CA LEU A 161 16.03 -4.27 -1.48
C LEU A 161 15.11 -3.28 -2.22
N VAL A 162 15.55 -2.82 -3.38
CA VAL A 162 14.72 -2.02 -4.30
C VAL A 162 13.87 -2.97 -5.15
N GLY A 163 12.54 -2.79 -5.10
CA GLY A 163 11.59 -3.67 -5.79
C GLY A 163 10.13 -3.29 -5.54
N MET A 164 9.20 -4.00 -6.17
CA MET A 164 7.76 -3.80 -5.95
C MET A 164 7.23 -4.84 -4.96
N PHE A 165 7.09 -4.46 -3.68
CA PHE A 165 6.61 -5.33 -2.60
C PHE A 165 5.23 -4.94 -2.08
N VAL A 166 4.80 -3.71 -2.35
CA VAL A 166 3.51 -3.19 -1.87
C VAL A 166 2.37 -4.11 -2.28
N ASN A 167 1.57 -4.49 -1.30
CA ASN A 167 0.29 -5.15 -1.49
C ASN A 167 -0.85 -4.18 -1.13
N THR A 168 -2.07 -4.48 -1.54
CA THR A 168 -3.26 -3.69 -1.21
C THR A 168 -4.25 -4.55 -0.44
N LEU A 169 -4.67 -4.09 0.75
CA LEU A 169 -5.78 -4.69 1.49
C LEU A 169 -7.06 -3.91 1.22
N VAL A 170 -8.17 -4.61 0.98
CA VAL A 170 -9.49 -3.99 0.85
C VAL A 170 -10.20 -4.06 2.19
N LEU A 171 -10.42 -2.90 2.81
CA LEU A 171 -11.15 -2.80 4.08
C LEU A 171 -12.61 -2.45 3.77
N ARG A 172 -13.49 -3.44 3.92
CA ARG A 172 -14.93 -3.27 3.77
C ARG A 172 -15.57 -2.94 5.12
N THR A 173 -16.33 -1.85 5.16
CA THR A 173 -17.04 -1.33 6.33
C THR A 173 -18.52 -1.22 6.01
N ARG A 174 -19.39 -1.61 6.94
CA ARG A 174 -20.86 -1.53 6.88
C ARG A 174 -21.39 -0.99 8.20
#